data_AF-A0A0C4YR39-F1
#
_entry.id   AF-A0A0C4YR39-F1
#
_cell.length_a   1.000
_cell.length_b   1.000
_cell.length_c   1.000
_cell.angle_alpha   90.00
_cell.angle_beta   90.00
_cell.angle_gamma   90.00
#
_symmetry.space_group_name_H-M   'P 1'
#
loop_
_entity.id
_entity.type
_entity.pdbx_description
1 polymer ?
#
loop_
_entity_poly.entity_id
_entity_poly.type
_entity_poly.pdbx_seq_one_letter_code
_entity_poly.pdbx_strand_id
1 'polypeptide(L)'
;MVIETGLQRLEGGPLQVSVRTDLHGCKGRMLDWWFKFFETTQHIKWWHPVDHVEHRGWDEHWKRGENYYGASIHAVESLAEIPPVAAKLKFHDPVEVYGEAALKDAFGAGAVSAIIAARIGFGDNVKMDVNKDPITGQMLHVARDTSWGCVLRSRFVLGLEPGAEHVPEKVGLALMQHCYTEFTFLSRMLASLYYGERANGEEVPMPW
;
A
#
# COMPACT_ATOMS: atom_id res chain seq x y z
N MET A 1 -11.30 8.44 19.97
CA MET A 1 -11.98 8.01 18.72
C MET A 1 -10.89 7.76 17.69
N VAL A 2 -10.91 6.62 16.98
CA VAL A 2 -9.91 6.32 15.95
C VAL A 2 -10.29 7.08 14.67
N ILE A 3 -9.34 7.82 14.07
CA ILE A 3 -9.55 8.51 12.80
C ILE A 3 -9.42 7.49 11.66
N GLU A 4 -10.45 7.39 10.83
CA GLU A 4 -10.48 6.51 9.64
C GLU A 4 -9.95 7.23 8.40
N THR A 5 -10.21 8.54 8.26
CA THR A 5 -9.62 9.41 7.24
C THR A 5 -9.23 10.74 7.86
N GLY A 6 -7.97 11.14 7.72
CA GLY A 6 -7.46 12.41 8.25
C GLY A 6 -6.01 12.32 8.73
N LEU A 7 -5.54 13.45 9.28
CA LEU A 7 -4.18 13.59 9.80
C LEU A 7 -4.18 13.57 11.33
N GLN A 8 -3.12 13.03 11.91
CA GLN A 8 -2.85 13.12 13.33
C GLN A 8 -1.34 13.27 13.58
N ARG A 9 -0.96 14.25 14.40
CA ARG A 9 0.39 14.31 14.94
C ARG A 9 0.51 13.34 16.10
N LEU A 10 1.45 12.40 16.03
CA LEU A 10 1.73 11.47 17.11
C LEU A 10 2.65 12.12 18.16
N GLU A 11 2.68 11.53 19.35
CA GLU A 11 3.67 11.88 20.36
C GLU A 11 5.09 11.68 19.78
N GLY A 12 5.98 12.63 20.03
CA GLY A 12 7.32 12.65 19.44
C GLY A 12 7.42 13.33 18.07
N GLY A 13 6.31 13.74 17.45
CA GLY A 13 6.31 14.54 16.22
C GLY A 13 5.99 13.85 14.87
N PRO A 14 6.06 12.51 14.70
CA PRO A 14 5.67 11.87 13.45
C PRO A 14 4.25 12.23 13.00
N LEU A 15 4.05 12.31 11.68
CA LEU A 15 2.73 12.55 11.07
C LEU A 15 2.08 11.22 10.71
N GLN A 16 0.94 10.93 11.31
CA GLN A 16 0.06 9.87 10.86
C GLN A 16 -0.92 10.40 9.81
N VAL A 17 -0.98 9.72 8.67
CA VAL A 17 -2.00 9.88 7.64
C VAL A 17 -2.89 8.64 7.66
N SER A 18 -4.20 8.81 7.81
CA SER A 18 -5.18 7.72 7.75
C SER A 18 -6.10 7.93 6.56
N VAL A 19 -6.39 6.86 5.82
CA VAL A 19 -7.28 6.89 4.65
C VAL A 19 -8.18 5.67 4.66
N ARG A 20 -9.48 5.87 4.54
CA ARG A 20 -10.45 4.81 4.26
C ARG A 20 -10.93 4.92 2.81
N THR A 21 -10.80 3.83 2.06
CA THR A 21 -11.27 3.73 0.68
C THR A 21 -12.17 2.50 0.54
N ASP A 22 -13.31 2.64 -0.13
CA ASP A 22 -14.22 1.53 -0.42
C ASP A 22 -13.95 0.99 -1.82
N LEU A 23 -13.50 -0.27 -1.89
CA LEU A 23 -13.10 -0.93 -3.13
C LEU A 23 -14.25 -1.82 -3.59
N HIS A 24 -15.24 -1.22 -4.24
CA HIS A 24 -16.42 -1.92 -4.75
C HIS A 24 -16.04 -3.06 -5.71
N GLY A 25 -16.68 -4.21 -5.56
CA GLY A 25 -16.42 -5.41 -6.37
C GLY A 25 -15.06 -6.09 -6.12
N CYS A 26 -14.18 -5.49 -5.33
CA CYS A 26 -12.86 -6.04 -5.00
C CYS A 26 -12.88 -6.82 -3.69
N LYS A 27 -11.85 -7.62 -3.47
CA LYS A 27 -11.67 -8.44 -2.25
C LYS A 27 -10.21 -8.39 -1.82
N GLY A 28 -9.94 -8.63 -0.54
CA GLY A 28 -8.59 -8.57 0.02
C GLY A 28 -7.58 -9.42 -0.77
N ARG A 29 -7.96 -10.64 -1.15
CA ARG A 29 -7.11 -11.51 -1.99
C ARG A 29 -6.74 -10.93 -3.35
N MET A 30 -7.61 -10.10 -3.95
CA MET A 30 -7.31 -9.43 -5.23
C MET A 30 -6.28 -8.32 -5.02
N LEU A 31 -6.39 -7.60 -3.91
CA LEU A 31 -5.42 -6.59 -3.51
C LEU A 31 -4.05 -7.24 -3.23
N ASP A 32 -4.01 -8.34 -2.47
CA ASP A 32 -2.76 -9.07 -2.24
C ASP A 32 -2.14 -9.59 -3.54
N TRP A 33 -2.95 -10.15 -4.46
CA TRP A 33 -2.48 -10.57 -5.78
C TRP A 33 -1.89 -9.42 -6.58
N TRP A 34 -2.47 -8.21 -6.53
CA TRP A 34 -1.96 -7.06 -7.26
C TRP A 34 -0.47 -6.82 -6.98
N PHE A 35 -0.05 -6.89 -5.71
CA PHE A 35 1.36 -6.71 -5.29
C PHE A 35 2.28 -7.86 -5.70
N LYS A 36 1.74 -9.04 -6.04
CA LYS A 36 2.47 -10.15 -6.66
C LYS A 36 2.55 -10.03 -8.17
N PHE A 37 1.70 -9.20 -8.78
CA PHE A 37 1.51 -9.10 -10.22
C PHE A 37 2.18 -7.88 -10.86
N PHE A 38 2.04 -6.69 -10.27
CA PHE A 38 2.47 -5.47 -10.93
C PHE A 38 4.01 -5.38 -11.01
N GLU A 39 4.54 -4.86 -12.11
CA GLU A 39 5.98 -4.88 -12.39
C GLU A 39 6.44 -3.81 -13.39
N THR A 40 5.51 -3.28 -14.20
CA THR A 40 5.86 -2.34 -15.26
C THR A 40 5.36 -0.94 -14.93
N THR A 41 5.97 0.06 -15.56
CA THR A 41 5.45 1.45 -15.55
C THR A 41 4.00 1.51 -16.03
N GLN A 42 3.61 0.65 -16.97
CA GLN A 42 2.23 0.56 -17.44
C GLN A 42 1.28 0.08 -16.33
N HIS A 43 1.69 -0.90 -15.52
CA HIS A 43 0.87 -1.41 -14.42
C HIS A 43 0.64 -0.34 -13.35
N ILE A 44 1.67 0.39 -12.92
CA ILE A 44 1.49 1.46 -11.93
C ILE A 44 0.67 2.62 -12.52
N LYS A 45 0.77 2.91 -13.83
CA LYS A 45 -0.12 3.89 -14.47
C LYS A 45 -1.58 3.47 -14.52
N TRP A 46 -1.87 2.17 -14.57
CA TRP A 46 -3.25 1.71 -14.40
C TRP A 46 -3.77 1.96 -12.99
N TRP A 47 -2.90 1.85 -11.98
CA TRP A 47 -3.22 2.10 -10.58
C TRP A 47 -3.45 3.59 -10.30
N HIS A 48 -2.57 4.48 -10.76
CA HIS A 48 -2.78 5.93 -10.68
C HIS A 48 -2.30 6.64 -11.95
N PRO A 49 -3.18 6.90 -12.94
CA PRO A 49 -2.77 7.41 -14.25
C PRO A 49 -2.23 8.85 -14.26
N VAL A 50 -2.54 9.63 -13.20
CA VAL A 50 -2.06 11.02 -13.04
C VAL A 50 -0.73 11.07 -12.28
N ASP A 51 -0.61 10.36 -11.16
CA ASP A 51 0.51 10.52 -10.23
C ASP A 51 1.64 9.51 -10.45
N HIS A 52 1.37 8.29 -10.92
CA HIS A 52 2.42 7.30 -11.13
C HIS A 52 3.17 7.57 -12.44
N VAL A 53 4.47 7.87 -12.33
CA VAL A 53 5.31 8.29 -13.45
C VAL A 53 6.12 7.14 -14.02
N GLU A 54 6.88 6.46 -13.15
CA GLU A 54 7.88 5.46 -13.55
C GLU A 54 8.02 4.34 -12.50
N HIS A 55 8.02 3.09 -12.96
CA HIS A 55 8.42 1.94 -12.16
C HIS A 55 9.91 1.67 -12.44
N ARG A 56 10.75 1.71 -11.40
CA ARG A 56 12.22 1.56 -11.51
C ARG A 56 12.72 0.16 -11.12
N GLY A 57 11.81 -0.81 -10.99
CA GLY A 57 12.15 -2.19 -10.73
C GLY A 57 11.84 -2.66 -9.31
N TRP A 58 11.60 -3.97 -9.23
CA TRP A 58 11.66 -4.74 -7.99
C TRP A 58 13.09 -5.26 -7.78
N ASP A 59 13.47 -5.51 -6.53
CA ASP A 59 14.73 -6.18 -6.22
C ASP A 59 14.64 -7.72 -6.34
N GLU A 60 15.75 -8.40 -6.08
CA GLU A 60 15.89 -9.86 -6.23
C GLU A 60 15.01 -10.69 -5.28
N HIS A 61 14.41 -10.08 -4.27
CA HIS A 61 13.56 -10.78 -3.31
C HIS A 61 12.10 -10.88 -3.80
N TRP A 62 11.72 -10.10 -4.80
CA TRP A 62 10.40 -10.19 -5.42
C TRP A 62 10.30 -11.44 -6.29
N LYS A 63 9.29 -12.26 -6.03
CA LYS A 63 8.99 -13.47 -6.80
C LYS A 63 7.66 -13.26 -7.50
N ARG A 64 7.70 -12.95 -8.79
CA ARG A 64 6.52 -12.71 -9.63
C ARG A 64 5.47 -13.79 -9.41
N GLY A 65 4.24 -13.37 -9.11
CA GLY A 65 3.09 -14.24 -8.92
C GLY A 65 3.07 -15.02 -7.60
N GLU A 66 4.16 -14.98 -6.82
CA GLU A 66 4.31 -15.80 -5.61
C GLU A 66 4.38 -14.94 -4.35
N ASN A 67 5.37 -14.04 -4.25
CA ASN A 67 5.67 -13.33 -3.01
C ASN A 67 6.35 -11.98 -3.24
N TYR A 68 6.02 -11.00 -2.41
CA TYR A 68 6.68 -9.69 -2.36
C TYR A 68 7.27 -9.37 -0.96
N TYR A 69 7.05 -10.20 0.06
CA TYR A 69 7.63 -9.98 1.38
C TYR A 69 9.16 -10.05 1.33
N GLY A 70 9.81 -9.09 1.98
CA GLY A 70 11.25 -8.87 1.95
C GLY A 70 11.73 -8.06 0.74
N ALA A 71 10.89 -7.89 -0.29
CA ALA A 71 11.26 -7.20 -1.51
C ALA A 71 11.13 -5.69 -1.41
N SER A 72 12.00 -4.99 -2.14
CA SER A 72 11.94 -3.56 -2.33
C SER A 72 11.46 -3.21 -3.73
N ILE A 73 10.70 -2.12 -3.82
CA ILE A 73 10.34 -1.45 -5.07
C ILE A 73 10.85 -0.02 -5.07
N HIS A 74 11.35 0.43 -6.23
CA HIS A 74 11.61 1.85 -6.49
C HIS A 74 10.62 2.37 -7.52
N ALA A 75 10.04 3.53 -7.27
CA ALA A 75 9.10 4.18 -8.17
C ALA A 75 9.33 5.69 -8.19
N VAL A 76 8.77 6.36 -9.19
CA VAL A 76 8.65 7.82 -9.22
C VAL A 76 7.18 8.16 -9.29
N GLU A 77 6.73 8.98 -8.36
CA GLU A 77 5.33 9.35 -8.21
C GLU A 77 5.17 10.79 -7.74
N SER A 78 4.17 11.48 -8.27
CA SER A 78 3.65 12.70 -7.64
C SER A 78 2.82 12.32 -6.42
N LEU A 79 2.64 13.24 -5.48
CA LEU A 79 1.63 13.10 -4.43
C LEU A 79 0.64 14.24 -4.60
N ALA A 80 -0.43 14.03 -5.38
CA ALA A 80 -1.38 15.07 -5.76
C ALA A 80 -0.68 16.33 -6.32
N GLU A 81 -0.74 17.46 -5.62
CA GLU A 81 -0.06 18.69 -6.03
C GLU A 81 1.47 18.69 -5.86
N ILE A 82 2.04 17.71 -5.15
CA ILE A 82 3.49 17.57 -4.95
C ILE A 82 4.11 16.98 -6.21
N PRO A 83 5.12 17.64 -6.82
CA PRO A 83 5.79 17.15 -8.01
C PRO A 83 6.38 15.73 -7.85
N PRO A 84 6.65 15.03 -8.97
CA PRO A 84 7.20 13.69 -8.94
C PRO A 84 8.45 13.58 -8.08
N VAL A 85 8.45 12.61 -7.17
CA VAL A 85 9.56 12.28 -6.27
C VAL A 85 9.85 10.78 -6.35
N ALA A 86 11.11 10.40 -6.21
CA ALA A 86 11.46 8.99 -6.07
C ALA A 86 10.92 8.45 -4.73
N ALA A 87 10.34 7.26 -4.75
CA ALA A 87 9.92 6.54 -3.57
C ALA A 87 10.59 5.17 -3.54
N LYS A 88 11.00 4.75 -2.34
CA LYS A 88 11.47 3.40 -2.08
C LYS A 88 10.62 2.79 -0.98
N LEU A 89 10.05 1.62 -1.27
CA LEU A 89 9.31 0.82 -0.31
C LEU A 89 10.00 -0.52 -0.15
N LYS A 90 10.02 -1.05 1.08
CA LYS A 90 10.37 -2.45 1.36
C LYS A 90 9.24 -3.11 2.12
N PHE A 91 8.73 -4.22 1.59
CA PHE A 91 7.55 -4.91 2.11
C PHE A 91 7.93 -5.96 3.15
N HIS A 92 7.07 -6.14 4.15
CA HIS A 92 7.28 -7.04 5.27
C HIS A 92 6.12 -8.02 5.38
N ASP A 93 6.42 -9.23 5.83
CA ASP A 93 5.38 -10.17 6.22
C ASP A 93 4.61 -9.59 7.41
N PRO A 94 3.28 -9.46 7.34
CA PRO A 94 2.48 -8.98 8.46
C PRO A 94 2.72 -9.75 9.77
N VAL A 95 3.15 -11.03 9.71
CA VAL A 95 3.50 -11.84 10.89
C VAL A 95 4.62 -11.19 11.70
N GLU A 96 5.59 -10.54 11.04
CA GLU A 96 6.68 -9.83 11.71
C GLU A 96 6.21 -8.56 12.43
N VAL A 97 5.04 -8.03 12.04
CA VAL A 97 4.46 -6.80 12.61
C VAL A 97 3.49 -7.10 13.75
N TYR A 98 2.63 -8.11 13.59
CA TYR A 98 1.50 -8.39 14.49
C TYR A 98 1.62 -9.71 15.26
N GLY A 99 2.51 -10.61 14.85
CA GLY A 99 2.60 -11.96 15.39
C GLY A 99 1.56 -12.92 14.81
N GLU A 100 1.94 -14.19 14.70
CA GLU A 100 1.15 -15.24 14.05
C GLU A 100 -0.24 -15.44 14.69
N ALA A 101 -0.31 -15.49 16.03
CA ALA A 101 -1.55 -15.74 16.75
C ALA A 101 -2.60 -14.65 16.49
N ALA A 102 -2.20 -13.37 16.58
CA ALA A 102 -3.12 -12.25 16.37
C ALA A 102 -3.65 -12.20 14.93
N LEU A 103 -2.79 -12.50 13.95
CA LEU A 103 -3.22 -12.57 12.55
C LEU A 103 -4.16 -13.74 12.30
N LYS A 104 -3.84 -14.93 12.81
CA LYS A 104 -4.71 -16.10 12.67
C LYS A 104 -6.11 -15.81 13.20
N ASP A 105 -6.21 -15.19 14.37
CA ASP A 105 -7.50 -14.80 14.96
C ASP A 105 -8.22 -13.76 14.11
N ALA A 106 -7.51 -12.73 13.64
CA ALA A 106 -8.10 -11.65 12.83
C ALA A 106 -8.62 -12.14 11.47
N PHE A 107 -7.85 -12.99 10.78
CA PHE A 107 -8.27 -13.60 9.51
C PHE A 107 -9.39 -14.62 9.73
N GLY A 108 -9.30 -15.47 10.77
CA GLY A 108 -10.31 -16.47 11.09
C GLY A 108 -11.67 -15.85 11.46
N ALA A 109 -11.67 -14.68 12.10
CA ALA A 109 -12.88 -13.92 12.41
C ALA A 109 -13.41 -13.06 11.25
N GLY A 110 -12.73 -13.03 10.09
CA GLY A 110 -13.07 -12.14 8.98
C GLY A 110 -12.90 -10.65 9.29
N ALA A 111 -12.13 -10.31 10.34
CA ALA A 111 -11.82 -8.93 10.69
C ALA A 111 -10.86 -8.28 9.68
N VAL A 112 -10.07 -9.11 9.00
CA VAL A 112 -9.10 -8.74 7.96
C VAL A 112 -9.16 -9.77 6.83
N SER A 113 -9.00 -9.32 5.59
CA SER A 113 -8.91 -10.17 4.39
C SER A 113 -7.62 -10.00 3.59
N ALA A 114 -6.84 -8.94 3.84
CA ALA A 114 -5.45 -8.79 3.39
C ALA A 114 -4.73 -7.71 4.20
N ILE A 115 -3.41 -7.82 4.31
CA ILE A 115 -2.53 -6.81 4.91
C ILE A 115 -1.32 -6.61 4.01
N ILE A 116 -1.03 -5.36 3.65
CA ILE A 116 0.19 -4.97 2.96
C ILE A 116 0.94 -4.04 3.89
N ALA A 117 2.11 -4.46 4.37
CA ALA A 117 2.94 -3.69 5.29
C ALA A 117 4.27 -3.34 4.62
N ALA A 118 4.69 -2.08 4.74
CA ALA A 118 5.97 -1.64 4.21
C ALA A 118 6.66 -0.59 5.08
N ARG A 119 7.96 -0.47 4.88
CA ARG A 119 8.77 0.71 5.22
C ARG A 119 8.91 1.56 3.97
N ILE A 120 8.78 2.88 4.11
CA ILE A 120 8.74 3.82 2.99
C ILE A 120 9.66 5.01 3.23
N GLY A 121 10.33 5.46 2.17
CA GLY A 121 11.04 6.73 2.15
C GLY A 121 11.00 7.40 0.78
N PHE A 122 11.17 8.71 0.78
CA PHE A 122 11.09 9.56 -0.41
C PHE A 122 12.43 10.24 -0.71
N GLY A 123 12.68 10.53 -1.98
CA GLY A 123 13.89 11.15 -2.52
C GLY A 123 14.90 10.14 -3.08
N ASP A 124 15.90 10.63 -3.80
CA ASP A 124 16.92 9.77 -4.44
C ASP A 124 17.87 9.11 -3.42
N ASN A 125 18.02 9.71 -2.23
CA ASN A 125 18.92 9.26 -1.16
C ASN A 125 18.13 8.83 0.09
N VAL A 126 17.25 7.83 -0.07
CA VAL A 126 16.48 7.29 1.07
C VAL A 126 17.43 6.70 2.12
N LYS A 127 17.33 7.20 3.35
CA LYS A 127 18.06 6.66 4.49
C LYS A 127 17.52 5.27 4.84
N MET A 128 18.43 4.32 5.01
CA MET A 128 18.10 2.92 5.30
C MET A 128 18.81 2.43 6.56
N ASP A 129 18.24 1.43 7.22
CA ASP A 129 18.89 0.71 8.31
C ASP A 129 19.79 -0.45 7.81
N VAL A 130 20.29 -1.26 8.73
CA VAL A 130 21.15 -2.42 8.45
C VAL A 130 20.45 -3.51 7.64
N ASN A 131 19.12 -3.57 7.69
CA ASN A 131 18.29 -4.50 6.93
C ASN A 131 17.87 -3.91 5.58
N LYS A 132 18.39 -2.74 5.20
CA LYS A 132 18.01 -1.97 4.01
C LYS A 132 16.57 -1.45 4.04
N ASP A 133 15.99 -1.31 5.22
CA ASP A 133 14.65 -0.75 5.38
C ASP A 133 14.70 0.78 5.40
N PRO A 134 13.86 1.48 4.61
CA PRO A 134 13.64 2.91 4.78
C PRO A 134 13.28 3.25 6.23
N ILE A 135 14.02 4.19 6.84
CA ILE A 135 13.79 4.56 8.26
C ILE A 135 12.87 5.75 8.45
N THR A 136 12.45 6.40 7.36
CA THR A 136 11.75 7.69 7.43
C THR A 136 10.24 7.54 7.55
N GLY A 137 9.70 6.38 7.21
CA GLY A 137 8.26 6.15 7.26
C GLY A 137 7.84 4.69 7.23
N GLN A 138 6.58 4.48 7.60
CA GLN A 138 5.88 3.20 7.59
C GLN A 138 4.57 3.33 6.82
N MET A 139 4.18 2.26 6.15
CA MET A 139 2.92 2.14 5.41
C MET A 139 2.23 0.84 5.79
N LEU A 140 0.91 0.93 5.96
CA LEU A 140 0.06 -0.22 6.23
C LEU A 140 -1.25 -0.07 5.45
N HIS A 141 -1.62 -1.09 4.70
CA HIS A 141 -2.94 -1.23 4.10
C HIS A 141 -3.61 -2.47 4.66
N VAL A 142 -4.79 -2.31 5.26
CA VAL A 142 -5.58 -3.42 5.82
C VAL A 142 -6.92 -3.46 5.11
N ALA A 143 -7.17 -4.55 4.39
CA ALA A 143 -8.45 -4.80 3.74
C ALA A 143 -9.37 -5.62 4.66
N ARG A 144 -10.67 -5.36 4.58
CA ARG A 144 -11.72 -6.20 5.16
C ARG A 144 -12.84 -6.39 4.17
N ASP A 145 -13.13 -7.63 3.81
CA ASP A 145 -14.18 -7.96 2.87
C ASP A 145 -15.58 -7.64 3.43
N THR A 146 -16.48 -7.24 2.53
CA THR A 146 -17.89 -6.95 2.80
C THR A 146 -18.76 -7.65 1.75
N SER A 147 -20.08 -7.56 1.84
CA SER A 147 -20.98 -8.12 0.81
C SER A 147 -20.84 -7.46 -0.56
N TRP A 148 -20.37 -6.20 -0.63
CA TRP A 148 -20.30 -5.41 -1.86
C TRP A 148 -18.87 -5.19 -2.39
N GLY A 149 -17.85 -5.64 -1.68
CA GLY A 149 -16.44 -5.42 -2.05
C GLY A 149 -15.53 -5.64 -0.85
N CYS A 150 -14.59 -4.72 -0.63
CA CYS A 150 -13.83 -4.60 0.62
C CYS A 150 -13.64 -3.14 1.04
N VAL A 151 -13.47 -2.92 2.35
CA VAL A 151 -13.03 -1.65 2.91
C VAL A 151 -11.52 -1.72 3.07
N LEU A 152 -10.78 -0.77 2.49
CA LEU A 152 -9.35 -0.61 2.68
C LEU A 152 -9.08 0.51 3.69
N ARG A 153 -8.26 0.21 4.69
CA ARG A 153 -7.75 1.19 5.66
C ARG A 153 -6.26 1.32 5.49
N SER A 154 -5.83 2.48 5.01
CA SER A 154 -4.43 2.84 4.84
C SER A 154 -3.97 3.69 6.02
N ARG A 155 -2.78 3.40 6.54
CA ARG A 155 -2.07 4.23 7.50
C ARG A 155 -0.65 4.45 7.03
N PHE A 156 -0.22 5.70 7.06
CA PHE A 156 1.17 6.09 6.87
C PHE A 156 1.64 6.79 8.14
N VAL A 157 2.85 6.49 8.58
CA VAL A 157 3.51 7.24 9.66
C VAL A 157 4.82 7.77 9.10
N LEU A 158 4.95 9.09 9.01
CA LEU A 158 6.07 9.78 8.38
C LEU A 158 6.89 10.58 9.40
N GLY A 159 8.18 10.77 9.12
CA GLY A 159 9.10 11.47 10.00
C GLY A 159 9.50 10.63 11.20
N LEU A 160 9.75 9.33 10.96
CA LEU A 160 10.14 8.37 11.99
C LEU A 160 11.65 8.37 12.27
N GLU A 161 12.45 8.97 11.40
CA GLU A 161 13.90 9.00 11.59
C GLU A 161 14.29 9.88 12.80
N PRO A 162 15.33 9.51 13.58
CA PRO A 162 15.78 10.31 14.71
C PRO A 162 16.18 11.73 14.29
N GLY A 163 15.62 12.73 14.96
CA GLY A 163 15.87 14.13 14.64
C GLY A 163 15.25 14.59 13.32
N ALA A 164 14.27 13.86 12.79
CA ALA A 164 13.51 14.26 11.61
C ALA A 164 12.98 15.69 11.76
N GLU A 165 13.06 16.45 10.67
CA GLU A 165 12.31 17.70 10.57
C GLU A 165 10.81 17.42 10.59
N HIS A 166 10.04 18.42 11.03
CA HIS A 166 8.60 18.30 11.09
C HIS A 166 8.00 18.11 9.69
N VAL A 167 7.38 16.96 9.44
CA VAL A 167 6.65 16.70 8.20
C VAL A 167 5.44 17.65 8.09
N PRO A 168 5.40 18.56 7.10
CA PRO A 168 4.31 19.54 6.98
C PRO A 168 2.97 18.87 6.72
N GLU A 169 1.88 19.41 7.26
CA GLU A 169 0.53 18.87 7.06
C GLU A 169 0.10 18.81 5.59
N LYS A 170 0.56 19.76 4.77
CA LYS A 170 0.32 19.73 3.32
C LYS A 170 0.82 18.43 2.66
N VAL A 171 1.94 17.87 3.14
CA VAL A 171 2.45 16.58 2.65
C VAL A 171 1.52 15.44 3.06
N GLY A 172 1.01 15.48 4.29
CA GLY A 172 0.03 14.50 4.75
C GLY A 172 -1.29 14.57 3.97
N LEU A 173 -1.80 15.77 3.69
CA LEU A 173 -3.02 15.97 2.90
C LEU A 173 -2.84 15.50 1.45
N ALA A 174 -1.71 15.82 0.84
CA ALA A 174 -1.35 15.36 -0.50
C ALA A 174 -1.26 13.83 -0.58
N LEU A 175 -0.58 13.19 0.37
CA LEU A 175 -0.51 11.73 0.46
C LEU A 175 -1.89 11.09 0.71
N MET A 176 -2.74 11.72 1.51
CA MET A 176 -4.12 11.27 1.72
C MET A 176 -4.93 11.30 0.41
N GLN A 177 -4.81 12.38 -0.37
CA GLN A 177 -5.48 12.51 -1.67
C GLN A 177 -4.96 11.49 -2.68
N HIS A 178 -3.64 11.35 -2.77
CA HIS A 178 -2.97 10.36 -3.61
C HIS A 178 -3.46 8.95 -3.29
N CYS A 179 -3.39 8.54 -2.02
CA CYS A 179 -3.78 7.20 -1.59
C CYS A 179 -5.29 6.94 -1.77
N TYR A 180 -6.14 7.92 -1.52
CA TYR A 180 -7.57 7.75 -1.80
C TYR A 180 -7.81 7.56 -3.31
N THR A 181 -7.12 8.33 -4.14
CA THR A 181 -7.30 8.36 -5.59
C THR A 181 -6.76 7.09 -6.26
N GLU A 182 -5.56 6.64 -5.92
CA GLU A 182 -4.97 5.41 -6.48
C GLU A 182 -5.87 4.20 -6.24
N PHE A 183 -6.36 4.01 -5.01
CA PHE A 183 -7.16 2.83 -4.69
C PHE A 183 -8.57 2.92 -5.27
N THR A 184 -9.09 4.14 -5.46
CA THR A 184 -10.33 4.39 -6.19
C THR A 184 -10.18 4.07 -7.69
N PHE A 185 -9.04 4.39 -8.29
CA PHE A 185 -8.78 4.01 -9.68
C PHE A 185 -8.57 2.50 -9.83
N LEU A 186 -7.75 1.91 -8.97
CA LEU A 186 -7.50 0.47 -8.94
C LEU A 186 -8.80 -0.32 -8.78
N SER A 187 -9.70 0.10 -7.89
CA SER A 187 -10.95 -0.63 -7.65
C SER A 187 -11.86 -0.72 -8.88
N ARG A 188 -11.70 0.16 -9.88
CA ARG A 188 -12.51 0.14 -11.11
C ARG A 188 -12.11 -0.96 -12.09
N MET A 189 -10.93 -1.56 -11.91
CA MET A 189 -10.38 -2.53 -12.86
C MET A 189 -9.81 -3.79 -12.20
N LEU A 190 -9.50 -3.75 -10.91
CA LEU A 190 -8.76 -4.81 -10.22
C LEU A 190 -9.43 -6.19 -10.35
N ALA A 191 -10.74 -6.27 -10.13
CA ALA A 191 -11.46 -7.54 -10.26
C ALA A 191 -11.39 -8.09 -11.70
N SER A 192 -11.54 -7.22 -12.71
CA SER A 192 -11.44 -7.61 -14.12
C SER A 192 -10.05 -8.12 -14.48
N LEU A 193 -9.00 -7.44 -14.02
CA LEU A 193 -7.62 -7.88 -14.23
C LEU A 193 -7.35 -9.20 -13.49
N TYR A 194 -7.76 -9.32 -12.22
CA TYR A 194 -7.59 -10.53 -11.42
C TYR A 194 -8.16 -11.77 -12.13
N TYR A 195 -9.41 -11.69 -12.61
CA TYR A 195 -10.05 -12.79 -13.32
C TYR A 195 -9.50 -12.99 -14.73
N GLY A 196 -9.14 -11.90 -15.43
CA GLY A 196 -8.53 -11.97 -16.77
C GLY A 196 -7.17 -12.68 -16.78
N GLU A 197 -6.37 -12.45 -15.74
CA GLU A 197 -5.06 -13.08 -15.53
C GLU A 197 -5.17 -14.47 -14.87
N ARG A 198 -6.39 -14.99 -14.65
CA ARG A 198 -6.64 -16.27 -13.96
C ARG A 198 -5.92 -16.35 -12.61
N ALA A 199 -5.89 -15.23 -11.89
CA ALA A 199 -5.21 -15.10 -10.62
C ALA A 199 -5.65 -16.18 -9.63
N ASN A 200 -4.67 -16.78 -8.96
CA ASN A 200 -4.86 -17.86 -7.99
C ASN A 200 -5.64 -19.09 -8.51
N GLY A 201 -5.78 -19.24 -9.84
CA GLY A 201 -6.56 -20.33 -10.44
C GLY A 201 -8.05 -20.28 -10.12
N GLU A 202 -8.57 -19.13 -9.69
CA GLU A 202 -9.99 -18.99 -9.32
C GLU A 202 -10.91 -19.09 -10.54
N GLU A 203 -12.09 -19.69 -10.30
CA GLU A 203 -13.17 -19.65 -11.27
C GLU A 203 -13.64 -18.21 -11.49
N VAL A 204 -13.87 -17.87 -12.75
CA VAL A 204 -14.36 -16.54 -13.13
C VAL A 204 -15.87 -16.54 -12.94
N PRO A 205 -16.42 -15.68 -12.05
CA PRO A 205 -17.85 -15.63 -11.84
C PRO A 205 -18.53 -15.12 -13.11
N MET A 206 -19.47 -15.91 -13.63
CA MET A 206 -20.34 -15.44 -14.70
C MET A 206 -21.36 -14.45 -14.12
N PRO A 207 -21.72 -13.40 -14.87
CA PRO A 207 -22.70 -12.43 -14.38
C PRO A 207 -24.15 -12.97 -14.39
N TRP A 208 -24.38 -14.22 -14.78
CA TRP A 208 -25.67 -14.93 -14.79
C TRP A 208 -25.54 -16.35 -14.25
#